data_AF-R9BU64-F1
#
_entry.id   AF-R9BU64-F1
#
_cell.length_a   1.000
_cell.length_b   1.000
_cell.length_c   1.000
_cell.angle_alpha   90.00
_cell.angle_beta   90.00
_cell.angle_gamma   90.00
#
_symmetry.space_group_name_H-M   'P 1'
#
loop_
_entity.id
_entity.type
_entity.pdbx_description
1 polymer ?
#
loop_
_entity_poly.entity_id
_entity_poly.type
_entity_poly.pdbx_seq_one_letter_code
_entity_poly.pdbx_strand_id
1 'polypeptide(L)'
;MSGILSKLREELYKVSEIDIEESESLNVNEVEKFIDNIVYFRNATEEEIIENFRRIFYSGTSYSIKLLFFIRDKVNGLGERRVFRVLLNYLGNEHPKYIENNLTLIPKYGRWDDLYSLFNTKVEDAVIDLFRNQIQIDINSNKPSTLGKWLKSENTSSKESRSFGNKTRRLLGYSPKEYRRLLSSLRRKIDIVETNISRREYSKINYENLTELNIKKYKKAFLKNDKADYEKFKLENPKKAFIFKSLENIISIIRETLNNPGINSIEDMYLKNLEYLIDKNIKDLNTFEDTLIINGIEGELIQNKNRYFDILISTILLYNKLNLNSFKNYYMSFKNNPKFNKLTSTDYIGSIKSMSKNNINYNMDLNSALDLLLFTSIKKNLKPEAIPKSIMFIYNKSEDMSFNNLKFISEKWINSGFEMPKIKLWNLKDLSSKFSISYKDNVVIISGYNKYIWKYILESREIKNSNIIIDKFNNIQYNDLII
;
A
#
# COMPACT_ATOMS: atom_id res chain seq x y z
N MET A 1 50.11 45.53 11.65
CA MET A 1 48.70 45.10 11.53
C MET A 1 48.33 44.57 10.14
N SER A 2 48.93 45.02 9.03
CA SER A 2 48.57 44.55 7.67
C SER A 2 48.97 43.09 7.37
N GLY A 3 50.10 42.60 7.88
CA GLY A 3 50.56 41.22 7.63
C GLY A 3 49.78 40.13 8.40
N ILE A 4 49.16 40.48 9.54
CA ILE A 4 48.29 39.55 10.27
C ILE A 4 46.95 39.43 9.55
N LEU A 5 46.41 40.55 9.06
CA LEU A 5 45.17 40.56 8.27
C LEU A 5 45.32 39.83 6.93
N SER A 6 46.48 39.90 6.26
CA SER A 6 46.70 39.15 5.02
C SER A 6 46.82 37.65 5.27
N LYS A 7 47.55 37.22 6.32
CA LYS A 7 47.61 35.82 6.74
C LYS A 7 46.25 35.28 7.19
N LEU A 8 45.47 36.08 7.91
CA LEU A 8 44.10 35.70 8.29
C LEU A 8 43.22 35.53 7.05
N ARG A 9 43.39 36.37 6.02
CA ARG A 9 42.69 36.26 4.74
C ARG A 9 43.08 35.01 3.95
N GLU A 10 44.37 34.70 3.86
CA GLU A 10 44.86 33.49 3.18
C GLU A 10 44.44 32.21 3.91
N GLU A 11 44.47 32.19 5.25
CA GLU A 11 43.96 31.06 6.04
C GLU A 11 42.43 30.97 5.95
N LEU A 12 41.69 32.07 5.86
CA LEU A 12 40.25 32.07 5.58
C LEU A 12 39.93 31.53 4.17
N TYR A 13 40.78 31.83 3.16
CA TYR A 13 40.66 31.24 1.83
C TYR A 13 40.92 29.73 1.85
N LYS A 14 41.93 29.27 2.59
CA LYS A 14 42.14 27.83 2.81
C LYS A 14 41.00 27.18 3.59
N VAL A 15 40.39 27.86 4.56
CA VAL A 15 39.20 27.34 5.27
C VAL A 15 37.96 27.32 4.39
N SER A 16 37.86 28.19 3.37
CA SER A 16 36.81 28.12 2.34
C SER A 16 37.08 27.10 1.23
N GLU A 17 38.31 26.61 1.11
CA GLU A 17 38.74 25.55 0.18
C GLU A 17 39.00 24.21 0.90
N ILE A 18 38.85 24.15 2.23
CA ILE A 18 38.55 22.90 2.89
C ILE A 18 37.20 22.51 2.29
N ASP A 19 37.24 21.48 1.45
CA ASP A 19 36.12 20.57 1.27
C ASP A 19 35.67 20.20 2.68
N ILE A 20 34.78 21.02 3.24
CA ILE A 20 33.73 20.52 4.08
C ILE A 20 33.13 19.51 3.12
N GLU A 21 33.43 18.23 3.35
CA GLU A 21 32.46 17.18 3.13
C GLU A 21 31.20 17.72 3.79
N GLU A 22 30.44 18.54 3.05
CA GLU A 22 29.02 18.67 3.20
C GLU A 22 28.61 17.24 2.96
N SER A 23 28.62 16.46 4.05
CA SER A 23 27.79 15.29 4.19
C SER A 23 26.51 15.69 3.50
N GLU A 24 26.19 15.02 2.38
CA GLU A 24 25.02 15.30 1.57
C GLU A 24 23.82 15.35 2.52
N SER A 25 23.53 16.51 3.11
CA SER A 25 22.35 16.73 3.93
C SER A 25 21.30 17.05 2.89
N LEU A 26 21.02 16.01 2.09
CA LEU A 26 19.92 15.90 1.17
C LEU A 26 18.74 16.56 1.84
N ASN A 27 18.09 17.46 1.12
CA ASN A 27 16.86 18.07 1.56
C ASN A 27 15.76 17.00 1.49
N VAL A 28 15.83 16.00 2.37
CA VAL A 28 14.87 14.90 2.55
C VAL A 28 13.47 15.51 2.49
N ASN A 29 13.29 16.63 3.20
CA ASN A 29 12.09 17.47 3.23
C ASN A 29 11.46 17.81 1.86
N GLU A 30 12.24 18.10 0.81
CA GLU A 30 11.68 18.41 -0.52
C GLU A 30 11.13 17.16 -1.22
N VAL A 31 11.78 16.01 -1.04
CA VAL A 31 11.26 14.74 -1.53
C VAL A 31 10.04 14.30 -0.74
N GLU A 32 10.05 14.49 0.59
CA GLU A 32 8.87 14.25 1.44
C GLU A 32 7.69 15.07 0.95
N LYS A 33 7.88 16.38 0.76
CA LYS A 33 6.86 17.29 0.23
C LYS A 33 6.36 16.86 -1.15
N PHE A 34 7.24 16.43 -2.04
CA PHE A 34 6.84 15.98 -3.37
C PHE A 34 5.99 14.71 -3.31
N ILE A 35 6.41 13.74 -2.50
CA ILE A 35 5.69 12.49 -2.27
C ILE A 35 4.31 12.77 -1.64
N ASP A 36 4.23 13.67 -0.67
CA ASP A 36 2.98 14.05 0.00
C ASP A 36 1.97 14.68 -0.95
N ASN A 37 2.48 15.43 -1.94
CA ASN A 37 1.68 16.10 -2.95
C ASN A 37 1.39 15.24 -4.18
N ILE A 38 1.82 13.97 -4.24
CA ILE A 38 1.66 13.14 -5.45
C ILE A 38 0.20 12.98 -5.90
N VAL A 39 -0.75 12.94 -4.94
CA VAL A 39 -2.18 12.85 -5.25
C VAL A 39 -2.71 14.17 -5.82
N TYR A 40 -2.23 15.30 -5.29
CA TYR A 40 -2.55 16.63 -5.81
C TYR A 40 -2.00 16.80 -7.24
N PHE A 41 -0.78 16.33 -7.48
CA PHE A 41 -0.14 16.35 -8.80
C PHE A 41 -0.86 15.52 -9.87
N ARG A 42 -1.87 14.71 -9.53
CA ARG A 42 -2.71 14.07 -10.55
C ARG A 42 -3.58 15.07 -11.31
N ASN A 43 -3.91 16.20 -10.69
CA ASN A 43 -4.77 17.25 -11.25
C ASN A 43 -4.05 18.60 -11.42
N ALA A 44 -2.84 18.75 -10.88
CA ALA A 44 -2.00 19.94 -11.04
C ALA A 44 -1.57 20.16 -12.50
N THR A 45 -1.17 21.39 -12.82
CA THR A 45 -0.59 21.74 -14.12
C THR A 45 0.74 21.01 -14.35
N GLU A 46 1.18 20.90 -15.61
CA GLU A 46 2.46 20.24 -15.91
C GLU A 46 3.63 21.06 -15.35
N GLU A 47 3.53 22.39 -15.44
CA GLU A 47 4.50 23.35 -14.93
C GLU A 47 4.69 23.22 -13.41
N GLU A 48 3.61 23.10 -12.64
CA GLU A 48 3.70 22.91 -11.18
C GLU A 48 4.44 21.62 -10.81
N ILE A 49 4.19 20.53 -11.54
CA ILE A 49 4.86 19.24 -11.32
C ILE A 49 6.35 19.36 -11.62
N ILE A 50 6.67 19.99 -12.77
CA ILE A 50 8.04 20.18 -13.23
C ILE A 50 8.81 21.08 -12.25
N GLU A 51 8.23 22.17 -11.79
CA GLU A 51 8.89 23.11 -10.87
C GLU A 51 9.21 22.47 -9.52
N ASN A 52 8.27 21.70 -8.95
CA ASN A 52 8.52 20.97 -7.70
C ASN A 52 9.60 19.89 -7.89
N PHE A 53 9.63 19.21 -9.04
CA PHE A 53 10.67 18.22 -9.32
C PHE A 53 12.03 18.84 -9.61
N ARG A 54 12.09 20.00 -10.27
CA ARG A 54 13.33 20.74 -10.56
C ARG A 54 14.14 21.04 -9.29
N ARG A 55 13.45 21.46 -8.22
CA ARG A 55 14.09 21.72 -6.92
C ARG A 55 14.81 20.48 -6.37
N ILE A 56 14.22 19.31 -6.55
CA ILE A 56 14.83 18.02 -6.16
C ILE A 56 15.97 17.66 -7.11
N PHE A 57 15.76 17.83 -8.43
CA PHE A 57 16.76 17.51 -9.45
C PHE A 57 18.07 18.29 -9.27
N TYR A 58 17.98 19.58 -8.98
CA TYR A 58 19.14 20.45 -8.78
C TYR A 58 19.75 20.37 -7.37
N SER A 59 19.05 19.78 -6.40
CA SER A 59 19.62 19.49 -5.07
C SER A 59 20.25 18.10 -4.97
N GLY A 60 19.95 17.19 -5.90
CA GLY A 60 20.57 15.86 -5.93
C GLY A 60 20.11 15.04 -7.14
N THR A 61 20.89 15.05 -8.22
CA THR A 61 20.49 14.42 -9.49
C THR A 61 20.30 12.92 -9.35
N SER A 62 21.23 12.21 -8.70
CA SER A 62 21.14 10.76 -8.42
C SER A 62 19.82 10.40 -7.74
N TYR A 63 19.48 11.15 -6.71
CA TYR A 63 18.30 10.94 -5.90
C TYR A 63 16.99 11.28 -6.64
N SER A 64 17.02 12.29 -7.51
CA SER A 64 15.88 12.66 -8.34
C SER A 64 15.55 11.62 -9.43
N ILE A 65 16.56 10.99 -10.03
CA ILE A 65 16.36 9.88 -10.98
C ILE A 65 15.81 8.67 -10.24
N LYS A 66 16.35 8.36 -9.05
CA LYS A 66 15.76 7.34 -8.16
C LYS A 66 14.28 7.63 -7.87
N LEU A 67 13.94 8.88 -7.53
CA LEU A 67 12.57 9.31 -7.27
C LEU A 67 11.67 9.16 -8.51
N LEU A 68 12.15 9.54 -9.69
CA LEU A 68 11.41 9.38 -10.95
C LEU A 68 10.99 7.91 -11.18
N PHE A 69 11.91 6.97 -10.98
CA PHE A 69 11.62 5.54 -11.11
C PHE A 69 10.73 5.01 -9.98
N PHE A 70 10.91 5.51 -8.75
CA PHE A 70 10.03 5.20 -7.63
C PHE A 70 8.58 5.65 -7.84
N ILE A 71 8.38 6.87 -8.37
CA ILE A 71 7.06 7.37 -8.75
C ILE A 71 6.39 6.39 -9.71
N ARG A 72 7.16 5.85 -10.68
CA ARG A 72 6.57 5.02 -11.73
C ARG A 72 6.42 3.55 -11.40
N ASP A 73 7.33 2.99 -10.61
CA ASP A 73 7.44 1.55 -10.40
C ASP A 73 6.09 0.95 -9.99
N LYS A 74 5.56 0.11 -10.89
CA LYS A 74 4.21 -0.49 -10.80
C LYS A 74 4.12 -1.61 -9.76
N VAL A 75 5.26 -2.10 -9.27
CA VAL A 75 5.34 -3.22 -8.33
C VAL A 75 5.73 -2.69 -6.95
N ASN A 76 6.88 -2.03 -6.86
CA ASN A 76 7.46 -1.60 -5.60
C ASN A 76 7.44 -0.08 -5.39
N GLY A 77 7.00 0.70 -6.38
CA GLY A 77 6.87 2.15 -6.27
C GLY A 77 5.45 2.64 -5.98
N LEU A 78 5.13 3.82 -6.51
CA LEU A 78 3.80 4.45 -6.44
C LEU A 78 2.89 4.06 -7.61
N GLY A 79 3.47 3.61 -8.73
CA GLY A 79 2.72 3.29 -9.94
C GLY A 79 2.10 4.49 -10.65
N GLU A 80 2.47 5.72 -10.27
CA GLU A 80 1.92 6.96 -10.80
C GLU A 80 2.35 7.19 -12.24
N ARG A 81 1.37 7.30 -13.14
CA ARG A 81 1.62 7.39 -14.58
C ARG A 81 1.72 8.82 -15.06
N ARG A 82 0.75 9.67 -14.68
CA ARG A 82 0.67 11.04 -15.20
C ARG A 82 1.91 11.83 -14.80
N VAL A 83 2.20 11.87 -13.50
CA VAL A 83 3.37 12.58 -12.94
C VAL A 83 4.66 12.10 -13.60
N PHE A 84 4.87 10.78 -13.66
CA PHE A 84 6.03 10.22 -14.34
C PHE A 84 6.15 10.65 -15.80
N ARG A 85 5.06 10.65 -16.58
CA ARG A 85 5.10 11.00 -18.00
C ARG A 85 5.41 12.47 -18.25
N VAL A 86 4.86 13.35 -17.41
CA VAL A 86 5.17 14.79 -17.45
C VAL A 86 6.66 14.99 -17.18
N LEU A 87 7.19 14.39 -16.11
CA LEU A 87 8.61 14.48 -15.76
C LEU A 87 9.51 13.83 -16.81
N LEU A 88 9.08 12.72 -17.41
CA LEU A 88 9.81 12.02 -18.46
C LEU A 88 9.93 12.89 -19.72
N ASN A 89 8.86 13.58 -20.12
CA ASN A 89 8.91 14.52 -21.24
C ASN A 89 9.85 15.70 -20.95
N TYR A 90 9.74 16.31 -19.77
CA TYR A 90 10.63 17.37 -19.31
C TYR A 90 12.11 16.97 -19.37
N LEU A 91 12.45 15.83 -18.76
CA LEU A 91 13.83 15.32 -18.74
C LEU A 91 14.33 14.93 -20.14
N GLY A 92 13.45 14.42 -21.01
CA GLY A 92 13.80 14.12 -22.41
C GLY A 92 14.18 15.36 -23.22
N ASN A 93 13.70 16.54 -22.84
CA ASN A 93 14.04 17.81 -23.50
C ASN A 93 15.27 18.48 -22.86
N GLU A 94 15.28 18.58 -21.54
CA GLU A 94 16.29 19.37 -20.80
C GLU A 94 17.53 18.56 -20.44
N HIS A 95 17.37 17.26 -20.15
CA HIS A 95 18.42 16.40 -19.60
C HIS A 95 18.44 15.00 -20.25
N PRO A 96 18.55 14.92 -21.60
CA PRO A 96 18.31 13.68 -22.37
C PRO A 96 19.22 12.51 -21.98
N LYS A 97 20.48 12.78 -21.62
CA LYS A 97 21.48 11.76 -21.29
C LYS A 97 21.05 10.84 -20.14
N TYR A 98 20.42 11.39 -19.09
CA TYR A 98 19.92 10.57 -17.97
C TYR A 98 18.77 9.66 -18.38
N ILE A 99 17.95 10.08 -19.36
CA ILE A 99 16.87 9.24 -19.88
C ILE A 99 17.40 8.17 -20.82
N GLU A 100 18.33 8.52 -21.72
CA GLU A 100 18.97 7.58 -22.64
C GLU A 100 19.66 6.45 -21.89
N ASN A 101 20.46 6.78 -20.87
CA ASN A 101 21.16 5.82 -20.02
C ASN A 101 20.21 4.81 -19.33
N ASN A 102 18.98 5.23 -19.05
CA ASN A 102 17.99 4.44 -18.29
C ASN A 102 16.79 3.99 -19.14
N LEU A 103 16.84 4.14 -20.46
CA LEU A 103 15.67 4.04 -21.34
C LEU A 103 15.02 2.65 -21.29
N THR A 104 15.86 1.61 -21.21
CA THR A 104 15.43 0.19 -21.10
C THR A 104 14.74 -0.12 -19.77
N LEU A 105 14.97 0.69 -18.73
CA LEU A 105 14.37 0.50 -17.41
C LEU A 105 12.95 1.04 -17.33
N ILE A 106 12.56 1.96 -18.22
CA ILE A 106 11.20 2.52 -18.30
C ILE A 106 10.14 1.41 -18.46
N PRO A 107 10.23 0.49 -19.44
CA PRO A 107 9.29 -0.63 -19.53
C PRO A 107 9.43 -1.67 -18.42
N LYS A 108 10.62 -1.80 -17.80
CA LYS A 108 10.87 -2.71 -16.67
C LYS A 108 10.03 -2.29 -15.45
N TYR A 109 10.25 -1.08 -14.94
CA TYR A 109 9.54 -0.54 -13.76
C TYR A 109 8.15 0.01 -14.12
N GLY A 110 7.98 0.52 -15.34
CA GLY A 110 6.74 1.08 -15.87
C GLY A 110 6.09 0.22 -16.95
N ARG A 111 5.77 0.85 -18.08
CA ARG A 111 5.16 0.20 -19.26
C ARG A 111 5.77 0.78 -20.53
N TRP A 112 5.75 -0.02 -21.59
CA TRP A 112 6.19 0.40 -22.92
C TRP A 112 5.44 1.62 -23.46
N ASP A 113 4.17 1.82 -23.11
CA ASP A 113 3.42 3.00 -23.57
C ASP A 113 3.81 4.31 -22.85
N ASP A 114 4.63 4.24 -21.80
CA ASP A 114 5.14 5.44 -21.15
C ASP A 114 6.23 6.13 -22.00
N LEU A 115 6.93 5.38 -22.86
CA LEU A 115 7.94 5.88 -23.81
C LEU A 115 7.36 6.85 -24.86
N TYR A 116 6.06 6.80 -25.13
CA TYR A 116 5.42 7.79 -26.02
C TYR A 116 5.49 9.23 -25.47
N SER A 117 5.76 9.40 -24.18
CA SER A 117 5.97 10.74 -23.58
C SER A 117 7.29 11.37 -24.02
N LEU A 118 8.21 10.58 -24.58
CA LEU A 118 9.48 11.04 -25.15
C LEU A 118 9.38 11.34 -26.64
N PHE A 119 8.21 11.16 -27.26
CA PHE A 119 8.03 11.55 -28.66
C PHE A 119 8.08 13.07 -28.77
N ASN A 120 8.72 13.56 -29.84
CA ASN A 120 9.08 14.95 -30.08
C ASN A 120 10.05 15.55 -29.04
N THR A 121 10.76 14.72 -28.28
CA THR A 121 11.89 15.15 -27.43
C THR A 121 13.21 14.79 -28.10
N LYS A 122 14.33 15.21 -27.49
CA LYS A 122 15.69 14.88 -27.98
C LYS A 122 16.00 13.36 -27.93
N VAL A 123 15.21 12.59 -27.19
CA VAL A 123 15.39 11.14 -26.98
C VAL A 123 14.50 10.29 -27.93
N GLU A 124 13.74 10.91 -28.83
CA GLU A 124 12.78 10.18 -29.69
C GLU A 124 13.45 9.08 -30.52
N ASP A 125 14.60 9.35 -31.14
CA ASP A 125 15.28 8.38 -31.99
C ASP A 125 15.76 7.15 -31.19
N ALA A 126 16.30 7.37 -29.98
CA ALA A 126 16.67 6.29 -29.08
C ALA A 126 15.48 5.42 -28.67
N VAL A 127 14.27 6.01 -28.53
CA VAL A 127 13.03 5.26 -28.29
C VAL A 127 12.66 4.38 -29.48
N ILE A 128 12.79 4.90 -30.70
CA ILE A 128 12.53 4.13 -31.92
C ILE A 128 13.54 2.98 -32.07
N ASP A 129 14.81 3.23 -31.77
CA ASP A 129 15.84 2.19 -31.77
C ASP A 129 15.54 1.10 -30.75
N LEU A 130 15.14 1.48 -29.54
CA LEU A 130 14.69 0.53 -28.51
C LEU A 130 13.48 -0.30 -28.99
N PHE A 131 12.48 0.33 -29.62
CA PHE A 131 11.35 -0.39 -30.20
C PHE A 131 11.80 -1.36 -31.30
N ARG A 132 12.68 -0.92 -32.21
CA ARG A 132 13.19 -1.75 -33.31
C ARG A 132 13.90 -2.99 -32.78
N ASN A 133 14.82 -2.81 -31.84
CA ASN A 133 15.59 -3.89 -31.24
C ASN A 133 14.69 -4.88 -30.51
N GLN A 134 13.74 -4.40 -29.71
CA GLN A 134 12.80 -5.27 -29.00
C GLN A 134 11.84 -6.00 -29.95
N ILE A 135 11.37 -5.36 -31.02
CA ILE A 135 10.53 -5.99 -32.05
C ILE A 135 11.27 -7.17 -32.70
N GLN A 136 12.56 -7.01 -33.04
CA GLN A 136 13.36 -8.09 -33.63
C GLN A 136 13.47 -9.31 -32.70
N ILE A 137 13.64 -9.07 -31.40
CA ILE A 137 13.63 -10.12 -30.37
C ILE A 137 12.23 -10.77 -30.28
N ASP A 138 11.17 -9.96 -30.21
CA ASP A 138 9.80 -10.42 -30.00
C ASP A 138 9.24 -11.23 -31.18
N ILE A 139 9.63 -10.91 -32.42
CA ILE A 139 9.22 -11.66 -33.61
C ILE A 139 9.74 -13.10 -33.56
N ASN A 140 10.96 -13.31 -33.06
CA ASN A 140 11.60 -14.62 -32.99
C ASN A 140 11.32 -15.37 -31.68
N SER A 141 10.79 -14.68 -30.67
CA SER A 141 10.45 -15.29 -29.39
C SER A 141 9.10 -16.02 -29.42
N ASN A 142 9.03 -17.15 -28.69
CA ASN A 142 7.77 -17.82 -28.34
C ASN A 142 7.04 -17.14 -27.17
N LYS A 143 7.76 -16.32 -26.39
CA LYS A 143 7.25 -15.52 -25.27
C LYS A 143 7.70 -14.07 -25.46
N PRO A 144 7.09 -13.32 -26.39
CA PRO A 144 7.49 -11.94 -26.66
C PRO A 144 7.25 -11.03 -25.45
N SER A 145 7.94 -9.90 -25.43
CA SER A 145 7.72 -8.84 -24.46
C SER A 145 6.30 -8.25 -24.58
N THR A 146 5.91 -7.42 -23.61
CA THR A 146 4.63 -6.70 -23.69
C THR A 146 4.66 -5.51 -24.66
N LEU A 147 5.74 -5.25 -25.40
CA LEU A 147 5.83 -4.13 -26.34
C LEU A 147 4.69 -4.18 -27.37
N GLY A 148 4.44 -5.34 -27.99
CA GLY A 148 3.36 -5.50 -28.98
C GLY A 148 1.96 -5.17 -28.46
N LYS A 149 1.73 -5.31 -27.14
CA LYS A 149 0.48 -4.87 -26.48
C LYS A 149 0.35 -3.35 -26.46
N TRP A 150 1.46 -2.64 -26.25
CA TRP A 150 1.48 -1.20 -25.97
C TRP A 150 1.78 -0.33 -27.18
N LEU A 151 2.38 -0.88 -28.24
CA LEU A 151 2.53 -0.19 -29.52
C LEU A 151 1.18 0.31 -30.04
N LYS A 152 1.12 1.61 -30.37
CA LYS A 152 -0.11 2.27 -30.78
C LYS A 152 -0.53 1.81 -32.17
N SER A 153 -1.82 1.53 -32.32
CA SER A 153 -2.42 1.16 -33.60
C SER A 153 -2.81 2.42 -34.38
N GLU A 154 -2.60 2.41 -35.68
CA GLU A 154 -3.15 3.42 -36.60
C GLU A 154 -4.67 3.27 -36.82
N ASN A 155 -5.23 2.10 -36.48
CA ASN A 155 -6.67 1.81 -36.54
C ASN A 155 -7.26 1.82 -35.13
N THR A 156 -7.40 3.00 -34.54
CA THR A 156 -8.05 3.20 -33.24
C THR A 156 -8.94 4.44 -33.27
N SER A 157 -9.94 4.53 -32.40
CA SER A 157 -10.83 5.70 -32.32
C SER A 157 -10.13 6.93 -31.73
N SER A 158 -9.11 6.74 -30.89
CA SER A 158 -8.34 7.83 -30.27
C SER A 158 -7.46 8.53 -31.31
N LYS A 159 -7.71 9.84 -31.55
CA LYS A 159 -6.92 10.68 -32.47
C LYS A 159 -5.43 10.68 -32.11
N GLU A 160 -5.12 10.86 -30.83
CA GLU A 160 -3.76 10.82 -30.30
C GLU A 160 -3.08 9.47 -30.55
N SER A 161 -3.74 8.36 -30.20
CA SER A 161 -3.18 7.03 -30.41
C SER A 161 -2.99 6.70 -31.90
N ARG A 162 -3.88 7.19 -32.78
CA ARG A 162 -3.67 7.09 -34.24
C ARG A 162 -2.48 7.89 -34.72
N SER A 163 -2.28 9.10 -34.18
CA SER A 163 -1.13 9.95 -34.53
C SER A 163 0.18 9.25 -34.16
N PHE A 164 0.28 8.77 -32.92
CA PHE A 164 1.43 8.00 -32.46
C PHE A 164 1.63 6.71 -33.27
N GLY A 165 0.56 5.96 -33.55
CA GLY A 165 0.66 4.74 -34.36
C GLY A 165 1.21 5.02 -35.76
N ASN A 166 0.74 6.10 -36.41
CA ASN A 166 1.25 6.53 -37.72
C ASN A 166 2.71 7.00 -37.67
N LYS A 167 3.10 7.75 -36.64
CA LYS A 167 4.48 8.23 -36.47
C LYS A 167 5.43 7.05 -36.23
N THR A 168 5.10 6.16 -35.28
CA THR A 168 5.89 4.97 -34.95
C THR A 168 6.14 4.09 -36.17
N ARG A 169 5.12 3.77 -36.97
CA ARG A 169 5.34 2.91 -38.16
C ARG A 169 6.24 3.57 -39.20
N ARG A 170 6.16 4.89 -39.37
CA ARG A 170 6.96 5.63 -40.35
C ARG A 170 8.43 5.63 -39.93
N LEU A 171 8.70 5.91 -38.66
CA LEU A 171 10.05 5.90 -38.09
C LEU A 171 10.66 4.49 -38.04
N LEU A 172 9.84 3.45 -37.90
CA LEU A 172 10.27 2.06 -38.00
C LEU A 172 10.39 1.55 -39.45
N GLY A 173 9.98 2.33 -40.46
CA GLY A 173 10.06 1.95 -41.88
C GLY A 173 8.98 0.97 -42.35
N TYR A 174 7.86 0.83 -41.64
CA TYR A 174 6.76 -0.07 -42.03
C TYR A 174 5.65 0.64 -42.83
N SER A 175 5.16 -0.04 -43.86
CA SER A 175 3.87 0.29 -44.47
C SER A 175 2.72 0.06 -43.48
N PRO A 176 1.55 0.70 -43.68
CA PRO A 176 0.35 0.44 -42.87
C PRO A 176 -0.04 -1.05 -42.81
N LYS A 177 0.14 -1.78 -43.91
CA LYS A 177 -0.19 -3.21 -43.97
C LYS A 177 0.77 -4.05 -43.13
N GLU A 178 2.08 -3.81 -43.24
CA GLU A 178 3.10 -4.55 -42.50
C GLU A 178 2.98 -4.31 -41.00
N TYR A 179 2.82 -3.05 -40.59
CA TYR A 179 2.70 -2.70 -39.19
C TYR A 179 1.47 -3.35 -38.53
N ARG A 180 0.32 -3.37 -39.22
CA ARG A 180 -0.88 -4.08 -38.72
C ARG A 180 -0.67 -5.59 -38.60
N ARG A 181 0.03 -6.21 -39.56
CA ARG A 181 0.36 -7.65 -39.49
C ARG A 181 1.33 -7.95 -38.35
N LEU A 182 2.34 -7.10 -38.15
CA LEU A 182 3.28 -7.19 -37.04
C LEU A 182 2.55 -7.15 -35.70
N LEU A 183 1.73 -6.13 -35.47
CA LEU A 183 0.97 -5.98 -34.22
C LEU A 183 0.02 -7.17 -33.98
N SER A 184 -0.67 -7.63 -35.01
CA SER A 184 -1.56 -8.80 -34.91
C SER A 184 -0.79 -10.07 -34.54
N SER A 185 0.37 -10.29 -35.16
CA SER A 185 1.24 -11.43 -34.87
C SER A 185 1.76 -11.41 -33.43
N LEU A 186 2.31 -10.28 -32.99
CA LEU A 186 2.84 -10.12 -31.62
C LEU A 186 1.73 -10.26 -30.57
N ARG A 187 0.59 -9.61 -30.75
CA ARG A 187 -0.53 -9.68 -29.79
C ARG A 187 -1.13 -11.08 -29.68
N ARG A 188 -1.12 -11.86 -30.76
CA ARG A 188 -1.51 -13.27 -30.73
C ARG A 188 -0.52 -14.10 -29.91
N LYS A 189 0.79 -13.88 -30.06
CA LYS A 189 1.83 -14.56 -29.27
C LYS A 189 1.82 -14.18 -27.78
N ILE A 190 1.44 -12.94 -27.44
CA ILE A 190 1.32 -12.48 -26.04
C ILE A 190 0.14 -13.16 -25.31
N ASP A 191 -0.79 -13.79 -26.02
CA ASP A 191 -2.02 -14.40 -25.48
C ASP A 191 -2.80 -13.43 -24.57
N ILE A 192 -3.15 -12.29 -25.13
CA ILE A 192 -3.89 -11.24 -24.42
C ILE A 192 -5.31 -11.78 -24.14
N VAL A 193 -5.67 -11.89 -22.85
CA VAL A 193 -6.98 -12.41 -22.39
C VAL A 193 -8.18 -11.72 -23.06
N GLU A 194 -8.05 -10.43 -23.40
CA GLU A 194 -9.05 -9.68 -24.16
C GLU A 194 -9.43 -10.34 -25.48
N THR A 195 -8.51 -11.02 -26.15
CA THR A 195 -8.77 -11.73 -27.41
C THR A 195 -9.75 -12.88 -27.20
N ASN A 196 -9.51 -13.71 -26.17
CA ASN A 196 -10.35 -14.85 -25.84
C ASN A 196 -11.74 -14.38 -25.37
N ILE A 197 -11.79 -13.31 -24.56
CA ILE A 197 -13.04 -12.69 -24.11
C ILE A 197 -13.85 -12.16 -25.31
N SER A 198 -13.22 -11.43 -26.23
CA SER A 198 -13.91 -10.87 -27.41
C SER A 198 -14.46 -11.94 -28.35
N ARG A 199 -13.76 -13.08 -28.47
CA ARG A 199 -14.20 -14.23 -29.28
C ARG A 199 -15.16 -15.17 -28.55
N ARG A 200 -15.47 -14.89 -27.27
CA ARG A 200 -16.23 -15.78 -26.37
C ARG A 200 -15.62 -17.18 -26.22
N GLU A 201 -14.30 -17.28 -26.38
CA GLU A 201 -13.53 -18.52 -26.23
C GLU A 201 -13.06 -18.68 -24.78
N TYR A 202 -14.00 -18.72 -23.83
CA TYR A 202 -13.67 -18.75 -22.38
C TYR A 202 -12.93 -20.02 -21.97
N SER A 203 -13.20 -21.16 -22.61
CA SER A 203 -12.51 -22.43 -22.37
C SER A 203 -11.00 -22.41 -22.65
N LYS A 204 -10.50 -21.39 -23.38
CA LYS A 204 -9.06 -21.19 -23.61
C LYS A 204 -8.39 -20.32 -22.55
N ILE A 205 -9.16 -19.73 -21.64
CA ILE A 205 -8.64 -18.84 -20.61
C ILE A 205 -8.10 -19.67 -19.45
N ASN A 206 -6.78 -19.70 -19.31
CA ASN A 206 -6.16 -20.21 -18.10
C ASN A 206 -6.14 -19.11 -17.02
N TYR A 207 -7.06 -19.19 -16.05
CA TYR A 207 -7.18 -18.23 -14.95
C TYR A 207 -5.90 -18.11 -14.11
N GLU A 208 -5.10 -19.17 -14.00
CA GLU A 208 -3.82 -19.13 -13.28
C GLU A 208 -2.81 -18.17 -13.89
N ASN A 209 -2.87 -18.01 -15.21
CA ASN A 209 -1.93 -17.16 -15.94
C ASN A 209 -2.39 -15.69 -15.95
N LEU A 210 -3.60 -15.40 -15.46
CA LEU A 210 -4.10 -14.04 -15.44
C LEU A 210 -3.46 -13.23 -14.32
N THR A 211 -3.04 -12.02 -14.68
CA THR A 211 -2.65 -11.03 -13.68
C THR A 211 -3.85 -10.65 -12.83
N GLU A 212 -3.54 -10.14 -11.64
CA GLU A 212 -4.52 -9.57 -10.75
C GLU A 212 -5.42 -8.52 -11.47
N LEU A 213 -4.82 -7.57 -12.18
CA LEU A 213 -5.62 -6.54 -12.87
C LEU A 213 -6.60 -7.13 -13.90
N ASN A 214 -6.22 -8.21 -14.60
CA ASN A 214 -7.09 -8.87 -15.56
C ASN A 214 -8.33 -9.47 -14.87
N ILE A 215 -8.12 -10.22 -13.77
CA ILE A 215 -9.22 -10.85 -13.03
C ILE A 215 -10.19 -9.78 -12.50
N LYS A 216 -9.66 -8.69 -11.93
CA LYS A 216 -10.50 -7.58 -11.45
C LYS A 216 -11.30 -6.92 -12.58
N LYS A 217 -10.65 -6.64 -13.71
CA LYS A 217 -11.26 -5.94 -14.85
C LYS A 217 -12.37 -6.76 -15.51
N TYR A 218 -12.15 -8.07 -15.63
CA TYR A 218 -13.03 -8.98 -16.38
C TYR A 218 -13.93 -9.86 -15.51
N LYS A 219 -13.91 -9.69 -14.18
CA LYS A 219 -14.75 -10.43 -13.22
C LYS A 219 -16.20 -10.61 -13.67
N LYS A 220 -16.84 -9.54 -14.15
CA LYS A 220 -18.25 -9.59 -14.61
C LYS A 220 -18.42 -10.47 -15.85
N ALA A 221 -17.46 -10.45 -16.76
CA ALA A 221 -17.48 -11.28 -17.96
C ALA A 221 -17.28 -12.76 -17.61
N PHE A 222 -16.36 -13.07 -16.70
CA PHE A 222 -16.11 -14.44 -16.22
C PHE A 222 -17.33 -15.00 -15.48
N LEU A 223 -17.89 -14.26 -14.52
CA LEU A 223 -19.10 -14.71 -13.80
C LEU A 223 -20.32 -14.91 -14.71
N LYS A 224 -20.43 -14.15 -15.80
CA LYS A 224 -21.57 -14.25 -16.72
C LYS A 224 -21.43 -15.40 -17.70
N ASN A 225 -20.22 -15.65 -18.22
CA ASN A 225 -20.02 -16.53 -19.37
C ASN A 225 -19.23 -17.81 -19.04
N ASP A 226 -18.61 -17.88 -17.87
CA ASP A 226 -17.74 -18.99 -17.46
C ASP A 226 -17.74 -19.16 -15.93
N LYS A 227 -18.96 -19.18 -15.36
CA LYS A 227 -19.17 -19.13 -13.91
C LYS A 227 -18.52 -20.30 -13.18
N ALA A 228 -18.70 -21.52 -13.69
CA ALA A 228 -18.25 -22.74 -13.03
C ALA A 228 -16.72 -22.81 -12.91
N ASP A 229 -16.00 -22.61 -14.02
CA ASP A 229 -14.53 -22.66 -14.02
C ASP A 229 -13.93 -21.48 -13.25
N TYR A 230 -14.53 -20.28 -13.35
CA TYR A 230 -14.10 -19.15 -12.54
C TYR A 230 -14.36 -19.35 -11.03
N GLU A 231 -15.46 -20.02 -10.65
CA GLU A 231 -15.76 -20.40 -9.27
C GLU A 231 -14.81 -21.45 -8.73
N LYS A 232 -14.48 -22.46 -9.55
CA LYS A 232 -13.46 -23.46 -9.21
C LYS A 232 -12.08 -22.83 -9.03
N PHE A 233 -11.64 -21.99 -9.97
CA PHE A 233 -10.37 -21.25 -9.87
C PHE A 233 -10.29 -20.42 -8.58
N LYS A 234 -11.39 -19.77 -8.18
CA LYS A 234 -11.46 -19.08 -6.89
C LYS A 234 -11.15 -20.06 -5.75
N LEU A 235 -11.89 -21.17 -5.65
CA LEU A 235 -11.70 -22.14 -4.58
C LEU A 235 -10.26 -22.67 -4.49
N GLU A 236 -9.64 -22.96 -5.63
CA GLU A 236 -8.31 -23.58 -5.71
C GLU A 236 -7.17 -22.57 -5.54
N ASN A 237 -7.35 -21.31 -5.95
CA ASN A 237 -6.26 -20.31 -6.04
C ASN A 237 -6.62 -18.97 -5.41
N PRO A 238 -6.90 -18.95 -4.11
CA PRO A 238 -7.50 -17.80 -3.49
C PRO A 238 -6.56 -16.59 -3.35
N LYS A 239 -5.23 -16.82 -3.44
CA LYS A 239 -4.20 -15.78 -3.52
C LYS A 239 -4.35 -14.90 -4.77
N LYS A 240 -4.67 -15.50 -5.93
CA LYS A 240 -4.79 -14.79 -7.23
C LYS A 240 -6.23 -14.34 -7.52
N ALA A 241 -7.21 -15.10 -7.05
CA ALA A 241 -8.60 -14.93 -7.47
C ALA A 241 -9.34 -13.75 -6.82
N PHE A 242 -8.62 -12.80 -6.20
CA PHE A 242 -9.18 -11.63 -5.49
C PHE A 242 -10.21 -11.93 -4.44
N ILE A 243 -10.26 -13.14 -3.93
CA ILE A 243 -11.40 -13.54 -3.11
C ILE A 243 -11.44 -12.63 -1.88
N PHE A 244 -10.26 -12.25 -1.36
CA PHE A 244 -10.15 -11.31 -0.26
C PHE A 244 -8.91 -10.42 -0.42
N LYS A 245 -9.12 -9.10 -0.50
CA LYS A 245 -8.04 -8.11 -0.65
C LYS A 245 -7.40 -7.72 0.68
N SER A 246 -8.04 -8.05 1.79
CA SER A 246 -7.69 -7.58 3.13
C SER A 246 -8.53 -8.33 4.18
N LEU A 247 -8.07 -8.32 5.44
CA LEU A 247 -8.64 -9.10 6.54
C LEU A 247 -10.11 -8.75 6.82
N GLU A 248 -10.46 -7.47 6.82
CA GLU A 248 -11.81 -7.00 7.06
C GLU A 248 -12.78 -7.48 5.97
N ASN A 249 -12.32 -7.59 4.72
CA ASN A 249 -13.18 -8.09 3.63
C ASN A 249 -13.51 -9.57 3.78
N ILE A 250 -12.56 -10.41 4.20
CA ILE A 250 -12.84 -11.84 4.43
C ILE A 250 -13.72 -12.04 5.66
N ILE A 251 -13.47 -11.28 6.73
CA ILE A 251 -14.33 -11.34 7.92
C ILE A 251 -15.76 -10.92 7.58
N SER A 252 -15.94 -9.86 6.79
CA SER A 252 -17.26 -9.41 6.34
C SER A 252 -18.03 -10.54 5.65
N ILE A 253 -17.36 -11.26 4.75
CA ILE A 253 -17.96 -12.37 4.00
C ILE A 253 -18.27 -13.55 4.93
N ILE A 254 -17.35 -13.91 5.83
CA ILE A 254 -17.59 -14.97 6.83
C ILE A 254 -18.82 -14.64 7.68
N ARG A 255 -18.96 -13.39 8.15
CA ARG A 255 -20.14 -12.97 8.92
C ARG A 255 -21.42 -13.06 8.10
N GLU A 256 -21.38 -12.65 6.83
CA GLU A 256 -22.51 -12.74 5.90
C GLU A 256 -22.94 -14.20 5.66
N THR A 257 -21.99 -15.13 5.56
CA THR A 257 -22.28 -16.57 5.41
C THR A 257 -22.79 -17.20 6.69
N LEU A 258 -22.25 -16.84 7.86
CA LEU A 258 -22.70 -17.36 9.15
C LEU A 258 -24.16 -16.99 9.47
N ASN A 259 -24.66 -15.89 8.92
CA ASN A 259 -26.05 -15.45 9.04
C ASN A 259 -26.99 -16.12 8.01
N ASN A 260 -26.45 -16.84 7.02
CA ASN A 260 -27.21 -17.47 5.93
C ASN A 260 -26.90 -18.99 5.86
N PRO A 261 -27.65 -19.84 6.58
CA PRO A 261 -27.36 -21.28 6.75
C PRO A 261 -27.45 -22.14 5.47
N GLY A 262 -27.72 -21.55 4.30
CA GLY A 262 -27.74 -22.24 3.00
C GLY A 262 -26.37 -22.35 2.29
N ILE A 263 -25.28 -21.85 2.89
CA ILE A 263 -23.95 -21.71 2.25
C ILE A 263 -22.90 -22.56 3.01
N ASN A 264 -23.16 -23.85 3.23
CA ASN A 264 -22.31 -24.70 4.08
C ASN A 264 -21.03 -25.25 3.41
N SER A 265 -20.88 -25.18 2.08
CA SER A 265 -19.77 -25.85 1.38
C SER A 265 -18.46 -25.04 1.27
N ILE A 266 -18.35 -23.88 1.94
CA ILE A 266 -17.26 -22.90 1.70
C ILE A 266 -16.49 -22.52 2.98
N GLU A 267 -16.84 -23.06 4.16
CA GLU A 267 -16.19 -22.71 5.44
C GLU A 267 -14.67 -22.97 5.42
N ASP A 268 -14.23 -24.12 4.91
CA ASP A 268 -12.81 -24.49 4.83
C ASP A 268 -11.99 -23.53 3.96
N MET A 269 -12.56 -23.03 2.87
CA MET A 269 -11.87 -22.08 1.99
C MET A 269 -11.73 -20.72 2.67
N TYR A 270 -12.79 -20.22 3.32
CA TYR A 270 -12.73 -18.94 4.04
C TYR A 270 -11.72 -19.01 5.19
N LEU A 271 -11.70 -20.14 5.91
CA LEU A 271 -10.74 -20.41 6.98
C LEU A 271 -9.29 -20.36 6.51
N LYS A 272 -8.94 -21.16 5.50
CA LYS A 272 -7.56 -21.20 4.95
C LYS A 272 -7.09 -19.83 4.46
N ASN A 273 -8.00 -19.04 3.91
CA ASN A 273 -7.68 -17.68 3.46
C ASN A 273 -7.50 -16.70 4.60
N LEU A 274 -8.31 -16.82 5.64
CA LEU A 274 -8.19 -15.98 6.83
C LEU A 274 -6.85 -16.26 7.52
N GLU A 275 -6.51 -17.54 7.70
CA GLU A 275 -5.21 -17.98 8.21
C GLU A 275 -4.06 -17.42 7.39
N TYR A 276 -4.09 -17.59 6.07
CA TYR A 276 -3.06 -17.05 5.18
C TYR A 276 -2.93 -15.52 5.30
N LEU A 277 -4.05 -14.79 5.39
CA LEU A 277 -4.01 -13.33 5.51
C LEU A 277 -3.48 -12.90 6.89
N ILE A 278 -3.81 -13.60 7.97
CA ILE A 278 -3.26 -13.34 9.30
C ILE A 278 -1.75 -13.57 9.26
N ASP A 279 -1.31 -14.76 8.82
CA ASP A 279 0.10 -15.13 8.75
C ASP A 279 0.89 -14.16 7.85
N LYS A 280 0.32 -13.74 6.72
CA LYS A 280 0.95 -12.76 5.82
C LYS A 280 1.15 -11.39 6.48
N ASN A 281 0.20 -10.92 7.30
CA ASN A 281 0.32 -9.61 7.96
C ASN A 281 1.28 -9.62 9.15
N ILE A 282 1.63 -10.80 9.68
CA ILE A 282 2.55 -10.95 10.82
C ILE A 282 3.95 -11.45 10.44
N LYS A 283 4.11 -12.09 9.28
CA LYS A 283 5.36 -12.78 8.89
C LYS A 283 6.59 -11.87 8.87
N ASP A 284 6.43 -10.63 8.41
CA ASP A 284 7.54 -9.69 8.20
C ASP A 284 7.64 -8.65 9.33
N LEU A 285 7.09 -8.95 10.52
CA LEU A 285 7.23 -8.10 11.70
C LEU A 285 8.59 -8.34 12.36
N ASN A 286 9.41 -7.29 12.45
CA ASN A 286 10.70 -7.39 13.16
C ASN A 286 10.51 -7.35 14.68
N THR A 287 9.54 -6.54 15.13
CA THR A 287 9.17 -6.35 16.53
C THR A 287 7.66 -6.18 16.60
N PHE A 288 7.04 -6.57 17.71
CA PHE A 288 5.64 -6.24 17.97
C PHE A 288 5.44 -5.91 19.44
N GLU A 289 4.36 -5.19 19.72
CA GLU A 289 4.01 -4.79 21.08
C GLU A 289 2.73 -5.49 21.54
N ASP A 290 2.82 -6.23 22.66
CA ASP A 290 1.67 -6.82 23.33
C ASP A 290 0.58 -5.77 23.58
N THR A 291 -0.58 -5.94 22.94
CA THR A 291 -1.67 -4.95 22.99
C THR A 291 -3.01 -5.60 23.29
N LEU A 292 -3.70 -5.13 24.33
CA LEU A 292 -5.08 -5.51 24.61
C LEU A 292 -6.05 -4.65 23.80
N ILE A 293 -6.95 -5.30 23.07
CA ILE A 293 -7.96 -4.61 22.26
C ILE A 293 -9.21 -4.31 23.09
N ILE A 294 -9.67 -3.07 23.02
CA ILE A 294 -10.88 -2.58 23.68
C ILE A 294 -11.85 -2.12 22.60
N ASN A 295 -13.00 -2.80 22.52
CA ASN A 295 -14.07 -2.49 21.58
C ASN A 295 -14.87 -1.27 22.08
N GLY A 296 -14.80 -0.17 21.33
CA GLY A 296 -15.58 1.05 21.52
C GLY A 296 -16.44 1.43 20.33
N ILE A 297 -16.80 0.46 19.48
CA ILE A 297 -17.65 0.71 18.31
C ILE A 297 -19.10 0.87 18.76
N GLU A 298 -19.74 1.96 18.35
CA GLU A 298 -21.16 2.27 18.55
C GLU A 298 -22.02 1.96 17.31
N GLY A 299 -23.31 1.77 17.55
CA GLY A 299 -24.35 1.52 16.54
C GLY A 299 -24.92 0.10 16.61
N GLU A 300 -26.19 -0.07 16.23
CA GLU A 300 -26.82 -1.40 16.13
C GLU A 300 -26.24 -2.19 14.96
N LEU A 301 -25.69 -3.35 15.28
CA LEU A 301 -24.91 -4.19 14.37
C LEU A 301 -25.78 -5.22 13.63
N ILE A 302 -27.06 -4.90 13.48
CA ILE A 302 -28.10 -5.75 12.88
C ILE A 302 -27.91 -5.85 11.34
N GLN A 303 -27.19 -4.91 10.72
CA GLN A 303 -26.92 -4.97 9.29
C GLN A 303 -25.68 -5.83 8.98
N ASN A 304 -25.85 -6.78 8.05
CA ASN A 304 -24.87 -7.79 7.63
C ASN A 304 -23.52 -7.23 7.14
N LYS A 305 -23.38 -5.91 6.95
CA LYS A 305 -22.14 -5.24 6.53
C LYS A 305 -21.81 -4.07 7.45
N ASN A 306 -20.98 -4.31 8.46
CA ASN A 306 -20.40 -3.27 9.29
C ASN A 306 -18.87 -3.36 9.21
N ARG A 307 -18.29 -2.49 8.37
CA ARG A 307 -16.86 -2.45 8.11
C ARG A 307 -16.04 -2.08 9.35
N TYR A 308 -16.56 -1.28 10.27
CA TYR A 308 -15.88 -0.97 11.53
C TYR A 308 -15.68 -2.23 12.35
N PHE A 309 -16.73 -3.04 12.45
CA PHE A 309 -16.70 -4.28 13.21
C PHE A 309 -15.82 -5.35 12.54
N ASP A 310 -15.83 -5.40 11.20
CA ASP A 310 -14.92 -6.28 10.45
C ASP A 310 -13.44 -5.91 10.70
N ILE A 311 -13.13 -4.61 10.80
CA ILE A 311 -11.79 -4.11 11.18
C ILE A 311 -11.47 -4.49 12.63
N LEU A 312 -12.39 -4.27 13.59
CA LEU A 312 -12.19 -4.65 14.99
C LEU A 312 -11.88 -6.14 15.15
N ILE A 313 -12.66 -7.02 14.52
CA ILE A 313 -12.42 -8.47 14.57
C ILE A 313 -11.05 -8.79 13.96
N SER A 314 -10.70 -8.16 12.82
CA SER A 314 -9.37 -8.33 12.21
C SER A 314 -8.26 -8.03 13.21
N THR A 315 -8.39 -6.90 13.93
CA THR A 315 -7.43 -6.47 14.95
C THR A 315 -7.37 -7.45 16.12
N ILE A 316 -8.52 -7.91 16.63
CA ILE A 316 -8.58 -8.88 17.73
C ILE A 316 -7.90 -10.19 17.33
N LEU A 317 -8.14 -10.71 16.11
CA LEU A 317 -7.54 -11.96 15.64
C LEU A 317 -6.02 -11.84 15.44
N LEU A 318 -5.54 -10.71 14.92
CA LEU A 318 -4.11 -10.43 14.78
C LEU A 318 -3.41 -10.43 16.14
N TYR A 319 -3.92 -9.66 17.10
CA TYR A 319 -3.32 -9.60 18.44
C TYR A 319 -3.55 -10.88 19.24
N ASN A 320 -4.61 -11.64 18.99
CA ASN A 320 -4.77 -12.97 19.58
C ASN A 320 -3.67 -13.94 19.13
N LYS A 321 -3.20 -13.85 17.88
CA LYS A 321 -2.06 -14.64 17.40
C LYS A 321 -0.74 -14.17 18.01
N LEU A 322 -0.53 -12.85 18.09
CA LEU A 322 0.73 -12.21 18.47
C LEU A 322 0.98 -12.16 19.98
N ASN A 323 -0.02 -11.77 20.77
CA ASN A 323 0.16 -11.51 22.19
C ASN A 323 0.72 -12.74 22.93
N LEU A 324 1.60 -12.49 23.90
CA LEU A 324 2.22 -13.51 24.76
C LEU A 324 1.83 -13.34 26.23
N ASN A 325 1.20 -12.22 26.57
CA ASN A 325 0.74 -11.88 27.91
C ASN A 325 -0.48 -12.71 28.38
N SER A 326 -0.85 -12.57 29.66
CA SER A 326 -1.97 -13.32 30.27
C SER A 326 -3.35 -13.00 29.67
N PHE A 327 -3.46 -11.90 28.92
CA PHE A 327 -4.67 -11.44 28.26
C PHE A 327 -4.72 -11.79 26.76
N LYS A 328 -3.81 -12.63 26.24
CA LYS A 328 -3.76 -13.04 24.83
C LYS A 328 -5.11 -13.43 24.22
N ASN A 329 -5.92 -14.19 24.95
CA ASN A 329 -7.22 -14.68 24.49
C ASN A 329 -8.39 -13.79 24.92
N TYR A 330 -8.11 -12.56 25.33
CA TYR A 330 -9.11 -11.63 25.83
C TYR A 330 -9.13 -10.35 25.02
N TYR A 331 -10.34 -9.82 24.84
CA TYR A 331 -10.58 -8.44 24.44
C TYR A 331 -11.57 -7.82 25.43
N MET A 332 -11.59 -6.50 25.52
CA MET A 332 -12.53 -5.78 26.39
C MET A 332 -13.67 -5.18 25.57
N SER A 333 -14.86 -5.10 26.15
CA SER A 333 -15.99 -4.36 25.58
C SER A 333 -16.76 -3.65 26.69
N PHE A 334 -17.66 -2.76 26.32
CA PHE A 334 -18.54 -2.06 27.25
C PHE A 334 -19.95 -2.61 27.12
N LYS A 335 -20.64 -2.81 28.25
CA LYS A 335 -22.11 -2.91 28.26
C LYS A 335 -22.63 -1.79 29.16
N ASN A 336 -22.88 -2.10 30.43
CA ASN A 336 -23.08 -1.07 31.45
C ASN A 336 -21.74 -0.66 32.10
N ASN A 337 -20.79 -1.59 32.16
CA ASN A 337 -19.43 -1.44 32.67
C ASN A 337 -18.45 -2.16 31.71
N PRO A 338 -17.14 -1.85 31.75
CA PRO A 338 -16.15 -2.62 31.01
C PRO A 338 -16.15 -4.09 31.47
N LYS A 339 -15.90 -5.00 30.53
CA LYS A 339 -15.76 -6.43 30.82
C LYS A 339 -14.77 -7.11 29.88
N PHE A 340 -14.07 -8.10 30.40
CA PHE A 340 -13.28 -9.02 29.59
C PHE A 340 -14.18 -10.03 28.88
N ASN A 341 -13.90 -10.26 27.60
CA ASN A 341 -14.52 -11.29 26.78
C ASN A 341 -13.41 -12.26 26.33
N LYS A 342 -13.61 -13.56 26.59
CA LYS A 342 -12.64 -14.61 26.25
C LYS A 342 -12.96 -15.21 24.89
N LEU A 343 -11.96 -15.36 24.05
CA LEU A 343 -12.00 -16.19 22.85
C LEU A 343 -11.84 -17.65 23.29
N THR A 344 -12.94 -18.41 23.26
CA THR A 344 -13.00 -19.80 23.74
C THR A 344 -12.96 -20.84 22.62
N SER A 345 -13.10 -20.43 21.36
CA SER A 345 -13.09 -21.36 20.23
C SER A 345 -11.67 -21.80 19.89
N THR A 346 -11.54 -23.00 19.34
CA THR A 346 -10.29 -23.53 18.80
C THR A 346 -9.97 -23.03 17.39
N ASP A 347 -10.98 -22.48 16.69
CA ASP A 347 -10.86 -21.98 15.32
C ASP A 347 -11.27 -20.49 15.19
N TYR A 348 -10.94 -19.89 14.05
CA TYR A 348 -11.27 -18.50 13.76
C TYR A 348 -12.78 -18.28 13.53
N ILE A 349 -13.49 -19.24 12.92
CA ILE A 349 -14.93 -19.09 12.64
C ILE A 349 -15.73 -19.00 13.94
N GLY A 350 -15.46 -19.88 14.90
CA GLY A 350 -16.09 -19.84 16.22
C GLY A 350 -15.82 -18.53 16.95
N SER A 351 -14.61 -17.98 16.81
CA SER A 351 -14.22 -16.69 17.39
C SER A 351 -15.00 -15.55 16.74
N ILE A 352 -15.07 -15.52 15.40
CA ILE A 352 -15.85 -14.53 14.66
C ILE A 352 -17.34 -14.60 15.03
N LYS A 353 -17.89 -15.81 15.14
CA LYS A 353 -19.29 -16.05 15.51
C LYS A 353 -19.59 -15.57 16.93
N SER A 354 -18.69 -15.85 17.88
CA SER A 354 -18.82 -15.41 19.28
C SER A 354 -18.76 -13.89 19.41
N MET A 355 -17.79 -13.25 18.75
CA MET A 355 -17.67 -11.78 18.73
C MET A 355 -18.89 -11.13 18.09
N SER A 356 -19.39 -11.69 16.99
CA SER A 356 -20.56 -11.16 16.27
C SER A 356 -21.86 -11.18 17.09
N LYS A 357 -21.95 -12.02 18.13
CA LYS A 357 -23.09 -12.04 19.06
C LYS A 357 -22.95 -11.04 20.21
N ASN A 358 -21.75 -10.55 20.50
CA ASN A 358 -21.41 -9.75 21.69
C ASN A 358 -20.84 -8.38 21.31
N ASN A 359 -21.62 -7.61 20.56
CA ASN A 359 -21.06 -6.52 19.76
C ASN A 359 -21.62 -5.13 20.10
N ILE A 360 -22.61 -5.04 20.98
CA ILE A 360 -23.22 -3.78 21.40
C ILE A 360 -22.41 -3.16 22.56
N ASN A 361 -22.07 -1.87 22.44
CA ASN A 361 -21.45 -1.07 23.49
C ASN A 361 -22.30 0.15 23.87
N TYR A 362 -22.32 0.48 25.16
CA TYR A 362 -22.90 1.71 25.72
C TYR A 362 -21.97 2.26 26.81
N ASN A 363 -22.14 3.53 27.19
CA ASN A 363 -21.51 4.16 28.37
C ASN A 363 -19.99 3.87 28.48
N MET A 364 -19.25 4.15 27.42
CA MET A 364 -17.83 3.82 27.33
C MET A 364 -16.98 4.73 28.23
N ASP A 365 -16.52 4.20 29.36
CA ASP A 365 -15.57 4.86 30.25
C ASP A 365 -14.18 4.21 30.16
N LEU A 366 -13.26 4.93 29.54
CA LEU A 366 -11.88 4.49 29.34
C LEU A 366 -11.10 4.37 30.67
N ASN A 367 -11.40 5.20 31.66
CA ASN A 367 -10.74 5.15 32.97
C ASN A 367 -11.13 3.85 33.69
N SER A 368 -12.43 3.51 33.67
CA SER A 368 -12.93 2.24 34.23
C SER A 368 -12.32 1.01 33.53
N ALA A 369 -12.01 1.09 32.24
CA ALA A 369 -11.35 0.00 31.52
C ALA A 369 -9.93 -0.26 32.01
N LEU A 370 -9.15 0.81 32.24
CA LEU A 370 -7.82 0.70 32.86
C LEU A 370 -7.91 0.20 34.31
N ASP A 371 -8.89 0.67 35.06
CA ASP A 371 -9.12 0.23 36.44
C ASP A 371 -9.45 -1.26 36.51
N LEU A 372 -10.28 -1.77 35.60
CA LEU A 372 -10.58 -3.20 35.51
C LEU A 372 -9.32 -4.02 35.19
N LEU A 373 -8.46 -3.53 34.30
CA LEU A 373 -7.20 -4.19 33.96
C LEU A 373 -6.24 -4.23 35.15
N LEU A 374 -6.07 -3.10 35.84
CA LEU A 374 -5.22 -3.00 37.03
C LEU A 374 -5.74 -3.89 38.16
N PHE A 375 -7.03 -3.79 38.48
CA PHE A 375 -7.66 -4.60 39.52
C PHE A 375 -7.52 -6.10 39.24
N THR A 376 -7.72 -6.51 37.98
CA THR A 376 -7.57 -7.91 37.58
C THR A 376 -6.12 -8.37 37.73
N SER A 377 -5.15 -7.51 37.40
CA SER A 377 -3.72 -7.80 37.51
C SER A 377 -3.30 -8.01 38.97
N ILE A 378 -3.74 -7.13 39.87
CA ILE A 378 -3.52 -7.26 41.32
C ILE A 378 -4.20 -8.53 41.85
N LYS A 379 -5.49 -8.71 41.55
CA LYS A 379 -6.30 -9.84 42.05
C LYS A 379 -5.75 -11.20 41.61
N LYS A 380 -5.12 -11.27 40.43
CA LYS A 380 -4.49 -12.47 39.88
C LYS A 380 -3.01 -12.59 40.22
N ASN A 381 -2.46 -11.64 40.97
CA ASN A 381 -1.04 -11.58 41.32
C ASN A 381 -0.14 -11.72 40.08
N LEU A 382 -0.47 -10.98 39.02
CA LEU A 382 0.28 -11.03 37.76
C LEU A 382 1.63 -10.33 37.93
N LYS A 383 2.65 -10.87 37.27
CA LYS A 383 3.93 -10.16 37.10
C LYS A 383 3.79 -9.05 36.06
N PRO A 384 4.60 -7.98 36.11
CA PRO A 384 4.56 -6.90 35.12
C PRO A 384 4.63 -7.38 33.67
N GLU A 385 5.44 -8.41 33.38
CA GLU A 385 5.60 -8.95 32.02
C GLU A 385 4.36 -9.71 31.51
N ALA A 386 3.46 -10.09 32.42
CA ALA A 386 2.22 -10.78 32.11
C ALA A 386 1.07 -9.81 31.78
N ILE A 387 1.29 -8.51 31.91
CA ILE A 387 0.33 -7.43 31.61
C ILE A 387 0.58 -6.91 30.19
N PRO A 388 -0.45 -6.52 29.43
CA PRO A 388 -0.27 -5.93 28.10
C PRO A 388 0.53 -4.63 28.19
N LYS A 389 1.55 -4.47 27.35
CA LYS A 389 2.35 -3.24 27.26
C LYS A 389 1.53 -2.05 26.76
N SER A 390 0.50 -2.34 25.97
CA SER A 390 -0.40 -1.36 25.39
C SER A 390 -1.86 -1.76 25.49
N ILE A 391 -2.73 -0.75 25.45
CA ILE A 391 -4.14 -0.91 25.14
C ILE A 391 -4.47 -0.18 23.84
N MET A 392 -5.40 -0.73 23.06
CA MET A 392 -5.92 -0.09 21.86
C MET A 392 -7.44 -0.03 21.93
N PHE A 393 -7.96 1.18 22.08
CA PHE A 393 -9.38 1.47 22.05
C PHE A 393 -9.81 1.85 20.63
N ILE A 394 -10.70 1.04 20.03
CA ILE A 394 -11.15 1.19 18.65
C ILE A 394 -12.59 1.69 18.64
N TYR A 395 -12.85 2.84 18.04
CA TYR A 395 -14.15 3.52 18.08
C TYR A 395 -14.52 4.19 16.76
N ASN A 396 -15.75 4.68 16.63
CA ASN A 396 -16.30 5.29 15.41
C ASN A 396 -17.15 6.55 15.71
N LYS A 397 -16.59 7.52 16.46
CA LYS A 397 -17.29 8.76 16.88
C LYS A 397 -16.77 10.02 16.19
N SER A 398 -17.62 11.07 16.17
CA SER A 398 -17.22 12.44 15.78
C SER A 398 -16.22 13.01 16.74
N GLU A 399 -16.55 12.87 18.02
CA GLU A 399 -15.78 13.48 19.08
C GLU A 399 -14.51 12.67 19.30
N ASP A 400 -13.40 13.38 19.48
CA ASP A 400 -12.17 12.75 19.92
C ASP A 400 -12.37 12.24 21.36
N MET A 401 -12.08 10.96 21.55
CA MET A 401 -12.07 10.37 22.87
C MET A 401 -10.79 10.78 23.57
N SER A 402 -10.85 10.98 24.88
CA SER A 402 -9.67 11.28 25.70
C SER A 402 -9.81 10.64 27.07
N PHE A 403 -8.66 10.45 27.73
CA PHE A 403 -8.63 10.02 29.13
C PHE A 403 -8.59 11.25 30.01
N ASN A 404 -9.44 11.27 31.03
CA ASN A 404 -9.44 12.34 32.02
C ASN A 404 -8.37 12.04 33.09
N ASN A 405 -7.53 13.03 33.42
CA ASN A 405 -6.53 12.93 34.49
C ASN A 405 -5.54 11.75 34.33
N LEU A 406 -4.92 11.61 33.15
CA LEU A 406 -3.90 10.58 32.89
C LEU A 406 -2.78 10.53 33.94
N LYS A 407 -2.38 11.68 34.50
CA LYS A 407 -1.38 11.74 35.58
C LYS A 407 -1.82 10.94 36.82
N PHE A 408 -3.05 11.16 37.28
CA PHE A 408 -3.61 10.45 38.43
C PHE A 408 -3.74 8.95 38.16
N ILE A 409 -4.15 8.56 36.95
CA ILE A 409 -4.22 7.15 36.55
C ILE A 409 -2.82 6.53 36.57
N SER A 410 -1.82 7.22 36.01
CA SER A 410 -0.44 6.75 36.02
C SER A 410 0.09 6.55 37.45
N GLU A 411 -0.15 7.51 38.36
CA GLU A 411 0.23 7.41 39.77
C GLU A 411 -0.43 6.20 40.45
N LYS A 412 -1.72 5.97 40.18
CA LYS A 412 -2.47 4.82 40.70
C LYS A 412 -1.86 3.49 40.27
N TRP A 413 -1.44 3.38 39.01
CA TRP A 413 -0.77 2.18 38.48
C TRP A 413 0.59 1.97 39.16
N ILE A 414 1.41 3.01 39.24
CA ILE A 414 2.75 2.96 39.86
C ILE A 414 2.65 2.56 41.34
N ASN A 415 1.73 3.17 42.09
CA ASN A 415 1.49 2.83 43.50
C ASN A 415 1.00 1.40 43.71
N SER A 416 0.46 0.77 42.66
CA SER A 416 0.04 -0.63 42.67
C SER A 416 1.14 -1.59 42.22
N GLY A 417 2.36 -1.11 41.95
CA GLY A 417 3.50 -1.90 41.52
C GLY A 417 3.56 -2.20 40.02
N PHE A 418 2.80 -1.47 39.19
CA PHE A 418 2.74 -1.69 37.75
C PHE A 418 2.95 -0.40 36.96
N GLU A 419 3.54 -0.50 35.78
CA GLU A 419 3.53 0.61 34.82
C GLU A 419 2.19 0.65 34.08
N MET A 420 1.69 1.85 33.83
CA MET A 420 0.47 2.03 33.04
C MET A 420 0.73 1.63 31.58
N PRO A 421 -0.13 0.80 30.95
CA PRO A 421 0.00 0.47 29.54
C PRO A 421 -0.06 1.72 28.66
N LYS A 422 0.72 1.75 27.58
CA LYS A 422 0.60 2.84 26.60
C LYS A 422 -0.80 2.83 25.99
N ILE A 423 -1.30 4.02 25.71
CA ILE A 423 -2.68 4.20 25.25
C ILE A 423 -2.68 4.47 23.76
N LYS A 424 -3.44 3.68 23.01
CA LYS A 424 -3.71 3.87 21.58
C LYS A 424 -5.21 4.10 21.38
N LEU A 425 -5.58 5.20 20.75
CA LEU A 425 -6.95 5.55 20.38
C LEU A 425 -7.09 5.46 18.87
N TRP A 426 -7.92 4.54 18.38
CA TRP A 426 -8.13 4.35 16.94
C TRP A 426 -9.55 4.75 16.52
N ASN A 427 -9.67 5.95 15.95
CA ASN A 427 -10.91 6.45 15.38
C ASN A 427 -11.10 5.94 13.94
N LEU A 428 -12.15 5.15 13.73
CA LEU A 428 -12.53 4.64 12.42
C LEU A 428 -13.59 5.48 11.72
N LYS A 429 -14.20 6.51 12.35
CA LYS A 429 -15.36 7.24 11.80
C LYS A 429 -15.18 7.63 10.33
N ASP A 430 -14.02 8.19 10.00
CA ASP A 430 -13.64 8.41 8.61
C ASP A 430 -12.84 7.20 8.11
N LEU A 431 -13.49 6.27 7.42
CA LEU A 431 -12.83 5.16 6.70
C LEU A 431 -12.08 5.65 5.45
N SER A 432 -11.48 6.84 5.52
CA SER A 432 -10.67 7.39 4.46
C SER A 432 -9.55 6.42 4.11
N SER A 433 -9.23 6.36 2.82
CA SER A 433 -8.13 5.52 2.31
C SER A 433 -6.75 5.95 2.82
N LYS A 434 -6.68 7.09 3.52
CA LYS A 434 -5.49 7.61 4.18
C LYS A 434 -5.70 7.41 5.68
N PHE A 435 -4.79 6.69 6.34
CA PHE A 435 -4.74 6.71 7.80
C PHE A 435 -3.67 7.70 8.25
N SER A 436 -3.79 8.19 9.49
CA SER A 436 -2.76 8.96 10.16
C SER A 436 -2.49 8.38 11.54
N ILE A 437 -1.24 8.48 11.98
CA ILE A 437 -0.82 8.16 13.34
C ILE A 437 -0.14 9.43 13.88
N SER A 438 -0.64 9.93 15.02
CA SER A 438 -0.06 11.06 15.72
C SER A 438 0.11 10.72 17.20
N TYR A 439 0.90 11.53 17.89
CA TYR A 439 1.14 11.39 19.31
C TYR A 439 0.76 12.69 20.01
N LYS A 440 -0.04 12.59 21.06
CA LYS A 440 -0.47 13.73 21.86
C LYS A 440 -0.69 13.29 23.30
N ASP A 441 -0.12 14.04 24.25
CA ASP A 441 -0.34 13.84 25.69
C ASP A 441 -0.09 12.38 26.16
N ASN A 442 0.98 11.76 25.69
CA ASN A 442 1.32 10.35 25.94
C ASN A 442 0.32 9.31 25.38
N VAL A 443 -0.51 9.72 24.43
CA VAL A 443 -1.50 8.89 23.74
C VAL A 443 -1.19 8.84 22.24
N VAL A 444 -1.19 7.64 21.68
CA VAL A 444 -1.12 7.43 20.23
C VAL A 444 -2.53 7.58 19.66
N ILE A 445 -2.74 8.52 18.74
CA ILE A 445 -4.00 8.74 18.06
C ILE A 445 -3.87 8.21 16.63
N ILE A 446 -4.78 7.30 16.27
CA ILE A 446 -4.85 6.67 14.95
C ILE A 446 -6.18 7.07 14.33
N SER A 447 -6.17 7.59 13.12
CA SER A 447 -7.39 7.96 12.39
C SER A 447 -7.44 7.25 11.05
N GLY A 448 -8.61 6.73 10.70
CA GLY A 448 -8.88 6.09 9.42
C GLY A 448 -8.30 4.69 9.27
N TYR A 449 -8.48 4.12 8.07
CA TYR A 449 -8.11 2.72 7.80
C TYR A 449 -7.79 2.48 6.33
N ASN A 450 -6.65 1.83 6.07
CA ASN A 450 -6.42 1.09 4.84
C ASN A 450 -5.70 -0.23 5.12
N LYS A 451 -5.66 -1.13 4.13
CA LYS A 451 -5.08 -2.47 4.27
C LYS A 451 -3.58 -2.51 4.62
N TYR A 452 -2.86 -1.39 4.49
CA TYR A 452 -1.43 -1.31 4.78
C TYR A 452 -1.15 -0.88 6.22
N ILE A 453 -2.18 -0.50 6.99
CA ILE A 453 -2.02 -0.01 8.38
C ILE A 453 -1.47 -1.06 9.34
N TRP A 454 -1.69 -2.35 9.04
CA TRP A 454 -1.36 -3.45 9.95
C TRP A 454 0.11 -3.45 10.38
N LYS A 455 1.04 -3.28 9.44
CA LYS A 455 2.47 -3.23 9.77
C LYS A 455 2.80 -2.13 10.79
N TYR A 456 2.20 -0.96 10.64
CA TYR A 456 2.45 0.20 11.52
C TYR A 456 1.87 0.01 12.92
N ILE A 457 0.64 -0.47 12.99
CA ILE A 457 -0.03 -0.72 14.26
C ILE A 457 0.67 -1.85 15.04
N LEU A 458 1.07 -2.92 14.35
CA LEU A 458 1.66 -4.10 14.97
C LEU A 458 3.11 -3.84 15.42
N GLU A 459 3.93 -3.20 14.59
CA GLU A 459 5.31 -2.84 14.95
C GLU A 459 5.39 -1.60 15.85
N SER A 460 4.28 -0.92 16.09
CA SER A 460 4.21 0.35 16.84
C SER A 460 5.14 1.43 16.27
N ARG A 461 5.31 1.46 14.94
CA ARG A 461 6.11 2.51 14.28
C ARG A 461 5.33 3.82 14.26
N GLU A 462 5.87 4.84 14.92
CA GLU A 462 5.36 6.21 14.89
C GLU A 462 5.66 6.84 13.54
N ILE A 463 4.71 6.80 12.61
CA ILE A 463 4.94 7.28 11.25
C ILE A 463 3.73 8.05 10.74
N LYS A 464 3.96 9.31 10.32
CA LYS A 464 3.04 10.04 9.43
C LYS A 464 2.94 9.28 8.10
N ASN A 465 1.78 9.25 7.45
CA ASN A 465 1.59 8.50 6.18
C ASN A 465 2.63 8.87 5.08
N SER A 466 3.19 10.08 5.15
CA SER A 466 4.37 10.53 4.40
C SER A 466 5.57 9.59 4.62
N ASN A 467 5.95 9.34 5.88
CA ASN A 467 7.16 8.57 6.19
C ASN A 467 7.03 7.10 5.82
N ILE A 468 5.82 6.58 5.56
CA ILE A 468 5.61 5.24 5.00
C ILE A 468 6.20 5.15 3.59
N ILE A 469 5.83 6.13 2.78
CA ILE A 469 6.23 6.17 1.38
C ILE A 469 7.70 6.57 1.29
N ILE A 470 8.15 7.48 2.15
CA ILE A 470 9.55 7.88 2.27
C ILE A 470 10.41 6.73 2.79
N ASP A 471 9.99 5.97 3.80
CA ASP A 471 10.68 4.75 4.25
C ASP A 471 10.80 3.75 3.12
N LYS A 472 9.72 3.55 2.35
CA LYS A 472 9.74 2.66 1.19
C LYS A 472 10.74 3.16 0.14
N PHE A 473 10.77 4.47 -0.11
CA PHE A 473 11.69 5.11 -1.05
C PHE A 473 13.16 5.05 -0.57
N ASN A 474 13.40 5.21 0.73
CA ASN A 474 14.73 5.13 1.32
C ASN A 474 15.28 3.70 1.24
N ASN A 475 14.43 2.70 1.52
CA ASN A 475 14.82 1.30 1.54
C ASN A 475 14.88 0.63 0.16
N ILE A 476 14.18 1.16 -0.86
CA ILE A 476 14.24 0.59 -2.20
C ILE A 476 15.56 0.98 -2.88
N GLN A 477 16.22 -0.02 -3.46
CA GLN A 477 17.43 0.17 -4.25
C GLN A 477 17.16 -0.21 -5.70
N TYR A 478 17.53 0.70 -6.61
CA TYR A 478 17.45 0.49 -8.05
C TYR A 478 18.88 0.35 -8.60
N ASN A 479 19.52 -0.78 -8.32
CA ASN A 479 20.94 -1.02 -8.64
C ASN A 479 21.27 -0.95 -10.14
N ASP A 480 20.26 -1.03 -11.00
CA ASP A 480 20.42 -0.99 -12.44
C ASP A 480 20.35 0.44 -13.02
N LEU A 481 20.07 1.46 -12.18
CA LEU A 481 20.07 2.86 -12.63
C LEU A 481 21.49 3.31 -12.95
N ILE A 482 21.62 3.96 -14.09
CA ILE A 482 22.86 4.58 -14.56
C ILE A 482 22.68 6.09 -14.42
N ILE A 483 23.36 6.67 -13.44
CA ILE A 483 23.21 8.07 -13.05
C ILE A 483 24.36 8.87 -13.64
#